data_AF-X7E4T5-F1
#
_entry.id   AF-X7E4T5-F1
#
_cell.length_a   1.000
_cell.length_b   1.000
_cell.length_c   1.000
_cell.angle_alpha   90.00
_cell.angle_beta   90.00
_cell.angle_gamma   90.00
#
_symmetry.space_group_name_H-M   'P 1'
#
loop_
_entity.id
_entity.type
_entity.pdbx_description
1 polymer ?
#
loop_
_entity_poly.entity_id
_entity_poly.type
_entity_poly.pdbx_seq_one_letter_code
_entity_poly.pdbx_strand_id
1 'polypeptide(L)'
;MKFELVDRQGYIPDLNYGEAKSELACFIPSNYSFRQVSYNNGEGEVIIDNHTWYFFFTQEGIGIQLMDGIVTLKEAEHFLLAIKSHIWGENHQQVQIFMAGVTPK
;
A
#
# COMPACT_ATOMS: atom_id res chain seq x y z
N MET A 1 -3.20 12.04 1.25
CA MET A 1 -3.81 11.31 2.40
C MET A 1 -2.89 10.15 2.75
N LYS A 2 -2.67 9.85 4.03
CA LYS A 2 -1.79 8.77 4.49
C LYS A 2 -2.62 7.65 5.12
N PHE A 3 -2.25 6.42 4.83
CA PHE A 3 -2.89 5.21 5.29
C PHE A 3 -1.83 4.29 5.89
N GLU A 4 -2.19 3.54 6.92
CA GLU A 4 -1.30 2.55 7.54
C GLU A 4 -2.03 1.22 7.74
N LEU A 5 -1.41 0.13 7.29
CA LEU A 5 -1.81 -1.23 7.54
C LEU A 5 -0.92 -1.78 8.65
N VAL A 6 -1.47 -2.00 9.84
CA VAL A 6 -0.71 -2.35 11.04
C VAL A 6 -1.12 -3.74 11.53
N ASP A 7 -0.14 -4.63 11.66
CA ASP A 7 -0.32 -5.94 12.28
C ASP A 7 0.14 -5.91 13.74
N ARG A 8 -0.82 -5.91 14.67
CA ARG A 8 -0.53 -5.83 16.11
C ARG A 8 -0.05 -7.14 16.73
N GLN A 9 0.01 -8.23 15.98
CA GLN A 9 0.61 -9.47 16.44
C GLN A 9 2.13 -9.54 16.18
N GLY A 10 2.69 -8.53 15.51
CA GLY A 10 4.10 -8.50 15.14
C GLY A 10 4.44 -9.47 14.01
N TYR A 11 3.44 -9.91 13.24
CA TYR A 11 3.68 -10.71 12.05
C TYR A 11 4.29 -9.84 10.96
N ILE A 12 5.44 -10.29 10.45
CA ILE A 12 6.15 -9.66 9.33
C ILE A 12 5.77 -10.45 8.07
N PRO A 13 5.05 -9.86 7.10
CA PRO A 13 4.71 -10.55 5.88
C PRO A 13 5.95 -10.84 5.05
N ASP A 14 6.02 -12.03 4.46
CA ASP A 14 7.08 -12.39 3.51
C ASP A 14 6.76 -11.78 2.14
N LEU A 15 7.38 -10.63 1.86
CA LEU A 15 7.13 -9.88 0.64
C LEU A 15 8.03 -10.37 -0.49
N ASN A 16 7.42 -11.03 -1.47
CA ASN A 16 8.11 -11.45 -2.69
C ASN A 16 8.23 -10.26 -3.65
N TYR A 17 9.34 -9.51 -3.56
CA TYR A 17 9.63 -8.42 -4.50
C TYR A 17 9.59 -8.93 -5.95
N GLY A 18 9.00 -8.13 -6.83
CA GLY A 18 8.94 -8.45 -8.26
C GLY A 18 10.30 -8.33 -8.95
N GLU A 19 10.29 -8.56 -10.27
CA GLU A 19 11.48 -8.37 -11.11
C GLU A 19 11.96 -6.91 -11.11
N ALA A 20 13.16 -6.67 -11.63
CA ALA A 20 13.72 -5.33 -11.73
C ALA A 20 12.75 -4.36 -12.45
N LYS A 21 12.50 -3.19 -11.86
CA LYS A 21 11.48 -2.18 -12.26
C LYS A 21 10.03 -2.56 -11.94
N SER A 22 9.81 -3.59 -11.16
CA SER A 22 8.50 -4.02 -10.65
C SER A 22 8.63 -4.58 -9.23
N GLU A 23 9.65 -4.15 -8.49
CA GLU A 23 9.94 -4.59 -7.13
C GLU A 23 8.74 -4.35 -6.21
N LEU A 24 8.05 -3.22 -6.37
CA LEU A 24 6.86 -2.86 -5.57
C LEU A 24 5.63 -3.73 -5.87
N ALA A 25 5.68 -4.65 -6.83
CA ALA A 25 4.59 -5.60 -7.12
C ALA A 25 4.14 -6.38 -5.89
N CYS A 26 5.03 -6.60 -4.90
CA CYS A 26 4.70 -7.28 -3.65
C CYS A 26 3.61 -6.60 -2.81
N PHE A 27 3.37 -5.31 -3.05
CA PHE A 27 2.30 -4.57 -2.40
C PHE A 27 1.02 -4.51 -3.23
N ILE A 28 1.09 -4.82 -4.53
CA ILE A 28 0.03 -4.50 -5.49
C ILE A 28 -0.76 -5.78 -5.83
N PRO A 29 -2.07 -5.83 -5.55
CA PRO A 29 -2.86 -7.01 -5.87
C PRO A 29 -2.86 -7.29 -7.38
N SER A 30 -2.84 -8.56 -7.76
CA SER A 30 -2.62 -9.00 -9.15
C SER A 30 -3.70 -8.54 -10.15
N ASN A 31 -4.85 -8.08 -9.67
CA ASN A 31 -5.93 -7.52 -10.48
C ASN A 31 -5.79 -6.02 -10.75
N TYR A 32 -4.74 -5.35 -10.23
CA TYR A 32 -4.44 -3.96 -10.52
C TYR A 32 -3.31 -3.86 -11.54
N SER A 33 -3.54 -3.06 -12.58
CA SER A 33 -2.45 -2.63 -13.46
C SER A 33 -1.72 -1.46 -12.81
N PHE A 34 -0.40 -1.53 -12.76
CA PHE A 34 0.42 -0.46 -12.18
C PHE A 34 1.67 -0.18 -13.01
N ARG A 35 2.24 1.01 -12.82
CA ARG A 35 3.56 1.38 -13.34
C ARG A 35 4.42 1.86 -12.19
N GLN A 36 5.56 1.22 -11.96
CA GLN A 36 6.53 1.70 -10.99
C GLN A 36 7.19 3.00 -11.49
N VAL A 37 7.27 4.00 -10.62
CA VAL A 37 7.89 5.30 -10.89
C VAL A 37 9.24 5.38 -10.20
N SER A 38 9.32 4.95 -8.95
CA SER A 38 10.56 4.94 -8.17
C SER A 38 10.61 3.70 -7.27
N TYR A 39 11.83 3.30 -6.93
CA TYR A 39 12.08 2.27 -5.94
C TYR A 39 13.41 2.56 -5.25
N ASN A 40 13.40 2.52 -3.92
CA ASN A 40 14.59 2.63 -3.09
C ASN A 40 14.36 1.89 -1.76
N ASN A 41 15.17 0.87 -1.50
CA ASN A 41 15.17 0.12 -0.23
C ASN A 41 13.79 -0.37 0.25
N GLY A 42 13.00 -0.96 -0.65
CA GLY A 42 11.68 -1.51 -0.30
C GLY A 42 10.54 -0.49 -0.28
N GLU A 43 10.84 0.77 -0.58
CA GLU A 43 9.86 1.87 -0.66
C GLU A 43 9.86 2.48 -2.05
N GLY A 44 8.77 3.17 -2.41
CA GLY A 44 8.74 3.93 -3.65
C GLY A 44 7.35 4.22 -4.16
N GLU A 45 7.32 4.80 -5.37
CA GLU A 45 6.12 5.30 -6.00
C GLU A 45 5.65 4.37 -7.11
N VAL A 46 4.34 4.15 -7.18
CA VAL A 46 3.65 3.51 -8.30
C VAL A 46 2.51 4.38 -8.79
N ILE A 47 2.16 4.23 -10.05
CA ILE A 47 0.95 4.80 -10.64
C ILE A 47 -0.06 3.69 -10.85
N ILE A 48 -1.26 3.87 -10.27
CA ILE A 48 -2.43 2.98 -10.38
C ILE A 48 -3.63 3.86 -10.69
N ASP A 49 -4.37 3.54 -11.75
CA ASP A 49 -5.56 4.30 -12.18
C ASP A 49 -5.32 5.82 -12.27
N ASN A 50 -4.15 6.20 -12.79
CA ASN A 50 -3.70 7.60 -12.93
C ASN A 50 -3.52 8.36 -11.59
N HIS A 51 -3.41 7.64 -10.48
CA HIS A 51 -3.05 8.16 -9.16
C HIS A 51 -1.65 7.74 -8.78
N THR A 52 -0.89 8.64 -8.15
CA THR A 52 0.45 8.32 -7.65
C THR A 52 0.37 7.92 -6.18
N TRP A 53 0.82 6.71 -5.89
CA TRP A 53 0.84 6.11 -4.57
C TRP A 53 2.27 5.85 -4.12
N TYR A 54 2.59 6.23 -2.88
CA TYR A 54 3.87 5.92 -2.24
C TYR A 54 3.67 4.81 -1.22
N PHE A 55 4.50 3.76 -1.32
CA PHE A 55 4.53 2.61 -0.42
C PHE A 55 5.82 2.65 0.40
N PHE A 56 5.71 2.40 1.71
CA PHE A 56 6.84 2.45 2.63
C PHE A 56 6.63 1.57 3.86
N PHE A 57 7.69 1.29 4.60
CA PHE A 57 7.59 0.55 5.85
C PHE A 57 7.43 1.51 7.03
N THR A 58 6.58 1.15 7.99
CA THR A 58 6.52 1.80 9.30
C THR A 58 7.08 0.87 10.37
N GLN A 59 7.22 1.36 11.61
CA GLN A 59 7.65 0.50 12.72
C GLN A 59 6.66 -0.65 13.00
N GLU A 60 5.39 -0.48 12.62
CA GLU A 60 4.30 -1.39 12.99
C GLU A 60 3.61 -2.04 11.76
N GLY A 61 4.10 -1.78 10.54
CA GLY A 61 3.50 -2.34 9.33
C GLY A 61 3.86 -1.59 8.04
N ILE A 62 2.86 -1.38 7.18
CA ILE A 62 3.03 -0.83 5.83
C ILE A 62 2.27 0.49 5.72
N GLY A 63 2.98 1.53 5.32
CA GLY A 63 2.45 2.85 5.00
C GLY A 63 2.11 2.96 3.51
N ILE A 64 0.97 3.56 3.23
CA ILE A 64 0.49 3.84 1.87
C ILE A 64 0.06 5.30 1.84
N GLN A 65 0.54 6.07 0.86
CA GLN A 65 0.22 7.49 0.77
C GLN A 65 -0.21 7.87 -0.63
N LEU A 66 -1.37 8.53 -0.75
CA LEU A 66 -1.79 9.17 -1.98
C LEU A 66 -0.99 10.48 -2.14
N MET A 67 -0.09 10.50 -3.12
CA MET A 67 0.81 11.62 -3.43
C MET A 67 0.18 12.58 -4.44
N ASP A 68 -0.48 12.04 -5.45
CA ASP A 68 -1.17 12.80 -6.49
C ASP A 68 -2.45 12.07 -6.94
N GLY A 69 -3.51 12.85 -7.18
CA GLY A 69 -4.84 12.33 -7.49
C GLY A 69 -5.91 12.61 -6.42
N ILE A 70 -7.15 12.30 -6.76
CA ILE A 70 -8.31 12.44 -5.88
C ILE A 70 -9.07 11.12 -5.92
N VAL A 71 -9.27 10.54 -4.74
CA VAL A 71 -10.10 9.35 -4.55
C VAL A 71 -11.18 9.66 -3.53
N THR A 72 -12.34 9.04 -3.70
CA THR A 72 -13.35 8.98 -2.65
C THR A 72 -12.88 8.09 -1.51
N LEU A 73 -13.45 8.29 -0.31
CA LEU A 73 -13.16 7.43 0.85
C LEU A 73 -13.42 5.95 0.52
N LYS A 74 -14.52 5.66 -0.17
CA LYS A 74 -14.92 4.29 -0.53
C LYS A 74 -13.92 3.62 -1.47
N GLU A 75 -13.38 4.36 -2.43
CA GLU A 75 -12.34 3.85 -3.33
C GLU A 75 -11.05 3.56 -2.58
N ALA A 76 -10.64 4.48 -1.68
CA ALA A 76 -9.46 4.27 -0.84
C ALA A 76 -9.63 3.04 0.06
N GLU A 77 -10.75 2.90 0.75
CA GLU A 77 -11.04 1.75 1.60
C GLU A 77 -11.01 0.44 0.81
N HIS A 78 -11.65 0.40 -0.37
CA HIS A 78 -11.66 -0.79 -1.22
C HIS A 78 -10.24 -1.18 -1.66
N PHE A 79 -9.44 -0.21 -2.07
CA PHE A 79 -8.05 -0.43 -2.48
C PHE A 79 -7.19 -0.94 -1.32
N LEU A 80 -7.27 -0.31 -0.15
CA LEU A 80 -6.52 -0.71 1.04
C LEU A 80 -6.90 -2.12 1.53
N LEU A 81 -8.18 -2.48 1.43
CA LEU A 81 -8.64 -3.85 1.73
C LEU A 81 -8.06 -4.87 0.75
N ALA A 82 -7.99 -4.52 -0.54
CA ALA A 82 -7.38 -5.39 -1.55
C ALA A 82 -5.89 -5.59 -1.28
N ILE A 83 -5.14 -4.53 -0.96
CA ILE A 83 -3.72 -4.61 -0.57
C ILE A 83 -3.54 -5.47 0.69
N LYS A 84 -4.34 -5.21 1.73
CA LYS A 84 -4.30 -6.01 2.96
C LYS A 84 -4.49 -7.50 2.66
N SER A 85 -5.51 -7.84 1.85
CA SER A 85 -5.79 -9.22 1.46
C SER A 85 -4.64 -9.83 0.65
N HIS A 86 -4.04 -9.07 -0.25
CA HIS A 86 -2.89 -9.51 -1.04
C HIS A 86 -1.68 -9.87 -0.17
N ILE A 87 -1.37 -9.03 0.82
CA ILE A 87 -0.15 -9.17 1.63
C ILE A 87 -0.32 -10.22 2.75
N TRP A 88 -1.46 -10.21 3.46
CA TRP A 88 -1.68 -11.06 4.64
C TRP A 88 -2.64 -12.23 4.41
N GLY A 89 -3.33 -12.26 3.27
CA GLY A 89 -4.40 -13.21 2.97
C GLY A 89 -5.75 -12.81 3.57
N GLU A 90 -6.83 -13.38 3.01
CA GLU A 90 -8.22 -13.07 3.39
C GLU A 90 -8.56 -13.39 4.85
N ASN A 91 -7.83 -14.31 5.47
CA ASN A 91 -8.10 -14.81 6.82
C ASN A 91 -7.36 -14.03 7.93
N HIS A 92 -6.45 -13.11 7.60
CA HIS A 92 -5.74 -12.29 8.59
C HIS A 92 -6.59 -11.09 9.04
N GLN A 93 -7.48 -11.35 9.99
CA GLN A 93 -8.39 -10.31 10.49
C GLN A 93 -7.71 -9.26 11.39
N GLN A 94 -6.49 -9.51 11.87
CA GLN A 94 -5.87 -8.67 12.89
C GLN A 94 -5.15 -7.42 12.36
N VAL A 95 -4.98 -7.30 11.04
CA VAL A 95 -4.41 -6.11 10.41
C VAL A 95 -5.44 -4.96 10.47
N GLN A 96 -5.08 -3.86 11.13
CA GLN A 96 -5.92 -2.66 11.25
C GLN A 96 -5.57 -1.67 10.15
N ILE A 97 -6.58 -0.94 9.65
CA ILE A 97 -6.39 0.12 8.66
C ILE A 97 -6.57 1.46 9.38
N PHE A 98 -5.52 2.26 9.44
CA PHE A 98 -5.57 3.63 9.92
C PHE A 98 -5.58 4.59 8.73
N MET A 99 -6.44 5.61 8.80
CA MET A 99 -6.54 6.63 7.76
C MET A 99 -6.32 8.00 8.40
N ALA A 100 -5.33 8.72 7.89
CA ALA A 100 -4.97 10.06 8.35
C ALA A 100 -5.02 11.03 7.16
N GLY A 101 -5.93 12.01 7.25
CA GLY A 101 -5.86 13.20 6.42
C GLY A 101 -4.68 14.07 6.85
N VAL A 102 -3.93 14.58 5.89
CA VAL A 102 -3.04 15.71 6.14
C VAL A 102 -3.78 16.96 5.70
N THR A 103 -3.96 17.91 6.61
CA THR A 103 -4.44 19.25 6.24
C THR A 103 -3.41 19.85 5.28
N PRO A 104 -3.81 20.31 4.08
CA PRO A 104 -2.91 21.07 3.22
C PRO A 104 -2.36 22.26 4.01
N LYS A 105 -1.04 22.43 4.03
CA LYS A 105 -0.41 23.63 4.60
C LYS A 105 -0.53 24.80 3.64
#